data_AF-A0A060YVV3-F1
#
_entry.id   AF-A0A060YVV3-F1
#
_cell.length_a   1.000
_cell.length_b   1.000
_cell.length_c   1.000
_cell.angle_alpha   90.00
_cell.angle_beta   90.00
_cell.angle_gamma   90.00
#
_symmetry.space_group_name_H-M   'P 1'
#
loop_
_entity.id
_entity.type
_entity.pdbx_description
1 polymer ?
#
loop_
_entity_poly.entity_id
_entity_poly.type
_entity_poly.pdbx_seq_one_letter_code
_entity_poly.pdbx_strand_id
1 'polypeptide(L)'
;MPISVFSINARGICNILKRKSLFLYCKGKSADFYFIQETHACSIDTAFWKCQWGNDIWFSFGTNRSAGQSEVYKVVVLAHGTSQRFDIGRGIRQGCPISPFVFLLVTQIMALHIKKGHFQGVSALGNEFKLCQLADDTTIFLRDRNEVSKAVSCIEDFSLVLGLKININKSVLFPLKDCVLQEVYGIPIKDKVTYLGIVICKDEKQRSELNFIEKTKKKLNLWLMRGISLHGRVLLSKAEGLSRSGYPDLFYVSLSFDLHPKIVKDFDKILYHFIWRNKPHYLRKDILTNTQEQGGLEVLDFNTLNNTFKIHWILKYVKNQNSILNVFPEYLFDSVGGLEFLLQCNFDINKIPVKLANFHKQAILAWILTSKHNFPLTDTFYGTTKIYDLKISLFFS
;
A
#
# COMPACT_ATOMS: atom_id res chain seq x y z
N MET A 1 -15.90 6.54 29.13
CA MET A 1 -15.18 5.71 30.10
C MET A 1 -13.78 5.46 29.55
N PRO A 2 -12.71 5.69 30.33
CA PRO A 2 -11.36 5.37 29.88
C PRO A 2 -11.19 3.86 29.77
N ILE A 3 -10.76 3.38 28.61
CA ILE A 3 -10.43 1.97 28.39
C ILE A 3 -9.17 1.65 29.21
N SER A 4 -9.25 0.62 30.03
CA SER A 4 -8.19 0.15 30.91
C SER A 4 -7.49 -1.06 30.29
N VAL A 5 -6.16 -1.00 30.19
CA VAL A 5 -5.34 -2.03 29.55
C VAL A 5 -4.29 -2.53 30.54
N PHE A 6 -4.21 -3.84 30.72
CA PHE A 6 -3.23 -4.49 31.56
C PHE A 6 -2.33 -5.41 30.72
N SER A 7 -1.01 -5.24 30.80
CA SER A 7 -0.05 -6.10 30.10
C SER A 7 0.92 -6.73 31.07
N ILE A 8 1.18 -8.03 30.90
CA ILE A 8 2.10 -8.81 31.73
C ILE A 8 2.91 -9.78 30.88
N ASN A 9 4.22 -9.84 31.13
CA ASN A 9 5.08 -10.87 30.57
C ASN A 9 5.04 -12.07 31.52
N ALA A 10 4.34 -13.12 31.11
CA ALA A 10 4.19 -14.32 31.88
C ALA A 10 5.19 -15.38 31.38
N ARG A 11 5.91 -16.00 32.31
CA ARG A 11 6.82 -17.10 31.99
C ARG A 11 6.29 -18.42 32.51
N GLY A 12 6.14 -19.37 31.60
CA GLY A 12 5.77 -20.73 31.93
C GLY A 12 4.30 -20.87 32.33
N ILE A 13 3.40 -20.12 31.69
CA ILE A 13 1.94 -20.34 31.81
C ILE A 13 1.51 -21.66 31.15
N CYS A 14 2.41 -22.42 30.54
CA CYS A 14 2.17 -23.84 30.25
C CYS A 14 1.88 -24.61 31.56
N ASN A 15 2.54 -24.24 32.68
CA ASN A 15 2.24 -24.79 33.98
C ASN A 15 0.86 -24.33 34.48
N ILE A 16 0.00 -25.30 34.85
CA ILE A 16 -1.39 -25.05 35.22
C ILE A 16 -1.55 -24.17 36.47
N LEU A 17 -0.69 -24.34 37.49
CA LEU A 17 -0.77 -23.57 38.73
C LEU A 17 -0.41 -22.12 38.45
N LYS A 18 0.70 -21.88 37.74
CA LYS A 18 1.13 -20.54 37.34
C LYS A 18 0.08 -19.83 36.49
N ARG A 19 -0.53 -20.53 35.53
CA ARG A 19 -1.58 -19.97 34.68
C ARG A 19 -2.83 -19.60 35.46
N LYS A 20 -3.31 -20.47 36.35
CA LYS A 20 -4.47 -20.18 37.21
C LYS A 20 -4.21 -18.96 38.10
N SER A 21 -3.06 -18.91 38.77
CA SER A 21 -2.68 -17.77 39.61
C SER A 21 -2.60 -16.48 38.79
N LEU A 22 -2.01 -16.52 37.59
CA LEU A 22 -1.93 -15.36 36.71
C LEU A 22 -3.30 -14.89 36.23
N PHE A 23 -4.18 -15.81 35.83
CA PHE A 23 -5.52 -15.45 35.36
C PHE A 23 -6.36 -14.84 36.48
N LEU A 24 -6.28 -15.39 37.70
CA LEU A 24 -6.92 -14.80 38.87
C LEU A 24 -6.35 -13.42 39.21
N TYR A 25 -5.02 -13.27 39.15
CA TYR A 25 -4.37 -11.98 39.34
C TYR A 25 -4.82 -10.94 38.30
N CYS A 26 -4.91 -11.32 37.03
CA CYS A 26 -5.42 -10.46 35.96
C CYS A 26 -6.87 -10.06 36.24
N LYS A 27 -7.75 -11.02 36.55
CA LYS A 27 -9.16 -10.73 36.87
C LYS A 27 -9.31 -9.76 38.05
N GLY A 28 -8.43 -9.83 39.04
CA GLY A 28 -8.39 -8.89 40.16
C GLY A 28 -7.95 -7.45 39.80
N LYS A 29 -7.40 -7.22 38.60
CA LYS A 29 -7.03 -5.86 38.14
C LYS A 29 -8.17 -5.12 37.45
N SER A 30 -9.29 -5.80 37.14
CA SER A 30 -10.48 -5.19 36.54
C SER A 30 -10.20 -4.32 35.31
N ALA A 31 -9.25 -4.73 34.47
CA ALA A 31 -8.96 -4.09 33.19
C ALA A 31 -9.90 -4.59 32.08
N ASP A 32 -10.15 -3.75 31.07
CA ASP A 32 -10.95 -4.10 29.90
C ASP A 32 -10.21 -5.03 28.93
N PHE A 33 -8.89 -4.83 28.77
CA PHE A 33 -8.03 -5.67 27.93
C PHE A 33 -6.81 -6.20 28.68
N TYR A 34 -6.51 -7.49 28.48
CA TYR A 34 -5.35 -8.16 29.06
C TYR A 34 -4.41 -8.66 27.98
N PHE A 35 -3.16 -8.19 28.00
CA PHE A 35 -2.09 -8.64 27.11
C PHE A 35 -1.09 -9.49 27.87
N ILE A 36 -1.22 -10.82 27.74
CA ILE A 36 -0.30 -11.78 28.36
C ILE A 36 0.73 -12.21 27.31
N GLN A 37 1.99 -11.87 27.54
CA GLN A 37 3.08 -12.32 26.69
C GLN A 37 3.67 -13.62 27.26
N GLU A 38 3.61 -14.71 26.50
CA GLU A 38 4.23 -16.01 26.84
C GLU A 38 5.16 -16.45 25.70
N THR A 39 6.29 -17.06 26.06
CA THR A 39 7.33 -17.47 25.11
C THR A 39 7.11 -18.88 24.55
N HIS A 40 6.47 -19.76 25.33
CA HIS A 40 6.31 -21.19 24.99
C HIS A 40 4.88 -21.60 24.59
N ALA A 41 3.98 -20.64 24.33
CA ALA A 41 2.62 -20.95 23.93
C ALA A 41 2.60 -21.64 22.54
N CYS A 42 1.85 -22.74 22.41
CA CYS A 42 1.63 -23.41 21.13
C CYS A 42 0.15 -23.46 20.75
N SER A 43 -0.16 -23.77 19.49
CA SER A 43 -1.55 -23.83 18.99
C SER A 43 -2.43 -24.85 19.72
N ILE A 44 -1.83 -25.91 20.28
CA ILE A 44 -2.52 -26.96 21.03
C ILE A 44 -3.08 -26.42 22.37
N ASP A 45 -2.44 -25.41 22.95
CA ASP A 45 -2.84 -24.84 24.24
C ASP A 45 -4.09 -23.95 24.17
N THR A 46 -4.49 -23.53 22.96
CA THR A 46 -5.48 -22.47 22.74
C THR A 46 -6.87 -22.78 23.28
N ALA A 47 -7.37 -23.99 22.99
CA ALA A 47 -8.69 -24.42 23.42
C ALA A 47 -8.77 -24.48 24.94
N PHE A 48 -7.71 -25.00 25.57
CA PHE A 48 -7.65 -25.16 27.02
C PHE A 48 -7.56 -23.81 27.75
N TRP A 49 -6.73 -22.89 27.25
CA TRP A 49 -6.58 -21.57 27.87
C TRP A 49 -7.84 -20.73 27.72
N LYS A 50 -8.53 -20.81 26.57
CA LYS A 50 -9.85 -20.18 26.37
C LYS A 50 -10.87 -20.65 27.42
N CYS A 51 -10.99 -21.97 27.61
CA CYS A 51 -11.88 -22.51 28.64
C CYS A 51 -11.52 -22.04 30.05
N GLN A 52 -10.23 -21.93 30.39
CA GLN A 52 -9.80 -21.48 31.72
C GLN A 52 -9.96 -19.98 31.97
N TRP A 53 -9.87 -19.16 30.94
CA TRP A 53 -10.11 -17.72 31.06
C TRP A 53 -11.61 -17.42 31.17
N GLY A 54 -12.44 -18.09 30.37
CA GLY A 54 -13.89 -17.96 30.38
C GLY A 54 -14.45 -16.79 29.56
N ASN A 55 -13.59 -16.10 28.81
CA ASN A 55 -13.94 -15.02 27.87
C ASN A 55 -13.12 -15.18 26.58
N ASP A 56 -13.31 -14.28 25.62
CA ASP A 56 -12.53 -14.27 24.39
C ASP A 56 -11.03 -14.14 24.64
N ILE A 57 -10.25 -15.04 24.04
CA ILE A 57 -8.78 -14.96 23.98
C ILE A 57 -8.36 -15.03 22.52
N TRP A 58 -7.50 -14.08 22.14
CA TRP A 58 -6.86 -14.05 20.83
C TRP A 58 -5.39 -14.43 20.98
N PHE A 59 -4.92 -15.35 20.15
CA PHE A 59 -3.56 -15.88 20.23
C PHE A 59 -2.72 -15.37 19.06
N SER A 60 -1.48 -14.98 19.36
CA SER A 60 -0.45 -14.70 18.35
C SER A 60 0.80 -15.47 18.74
N PHE A 61 1.15 -16.48 17.94
CA PHE A 61 2.32 -17.32 18.20
C PHE A 61 3.57 -16.70 17.58
N GLY A 62 4.60 -16.50 18.41
CA GLY A 62 5.95 -16.14 17.94
C GLY A 62 6.74 -17.35 17.49
N THR A 63 7.87 -17.13 16.82
CA THR A 63 8.85 -18.19 16.56
C THR A 63 9.76 -18.38 17.78
N ASN A 64 10.31 -19.59 17.98
CA ASN A 64 11.14 -19.99 19.14
C ASN A 64 12.37 -19.09 19.45
N ARG A 65 12.67 -18.08 18.61
CA ARG A 65 13.74 -17.08 18.83
C ARG A 65 13.30 -15.88 19.67
N SER A 66 12.06 -15.85 20.15
CA SER A 66 11.44 -14.70 20.83
C SER A 66 11.57 -14.73 22.37
N ALA A 67 12.61 -15.37 22.91
CA ALA A 67 12.82 -15.44 24.36
C ALA A 67 13.34 -14.09 24.88
N GLY A 68 12.42 -13.28 25.43
CA GLY A 68 12.70 -11.95 25.95
C GLY A 68 12.23 -11.81 27.40
N GLN A 69 13.16 -12.02 28.32
CA GLN A 69 13.04 -11.78 29.75
C GLN A 69 13.42 -10.32 30.06
N SER A 70 12.56 -9.53 30.73
CA SER A 70 12.98 -8.29 31.41
C SER A 70 11.88 -7.71 32.31
N GLU A 71 12.19 -7.42 33.57
CA GLU A 71 11.74 -6.19 34.22
C GLU A 71 12.18 -5.03 33.32
N VAL A 72 11.27 -4.15 32.90
CA VAL A 72 11.50 -3.26 31.73
C VAL A 72 12.39 -2.07 32.10
N TYR A 73 13.68 -2.33 32.31
CA TYR A 73 14.74 -1.34 32.21
C TYR A 73 15.31 -1.41 30.80
N LYS A 74 15.35 -0.29 30.07
CA LYS A 74 16.03 -0.22 28.76
C LYS A 74 17.36 0.50 28.86
N VAL A 75 18.23 0.08 27.96
CA VAL A 75 19.56 0.62 27.69
C VAL A 75 19.54 1.04 26.21
N VAL A 76 19.96 2.27 25.91
CA VAL A 76 20.15 2.74 24.53
C VAL A 76 21.54 2.31 24.09
N VAL A 77 21.61 1.57 22.97
CA VAL A 77 22.88 1.21 22.34
C VAL A 77 23.32 2.40 21.48
N LEU A 78 24.40 3.05 21.91
CA LEU A 78 25.06 4.16 21.22
C LEU A 78 26.26 3.61 20.44
N ALA A 79 26.79 4.41 19.51
CA ALA A 79 27.95 4.02 18.70
C ALA A 79 29.20 3.66 19.53
N HIS A 80 29.29 4.11 20.79
CA HIS A 80 30.46 3.93 21.66
C HIS A 80 30.12 3.21 22.99
N GLY A 81 28.97 2.52 23.06
CA GLY A 81 28.60 1.73 24.24
C GLY A 81 27.12 1.80 24.57
N THR A 82 26.78 1.45 25.79
CA THR A 82 25.40 1.37 26.29
C THR A 82 25.09 2.48 27.27
N SER A 83 23.90 3.10 27.17
CA SER A 83 23.43 4.04 28.19
C SER A 83 23.23 3.36 29.54
N GLN A 84 23.10 4.16 30.60
CA GLN A 84 22.56 3.65 31.86
C GLN A 84 21.12 3.17 31.67
N ARG A 85 20.70 2.26 32.54
CA ARG A 85 19.32 1.76 32.59
C ARG A 85 18.38 2.88 33.01
N PHE A 86 17.26 3.00 32.33
CA PHE A 86 16.18 3.92 32.69
C PHE A 86 14.81 3.27 32.54
N ASP A 87 13.85 3.80 33.30
CA ASP A 87 12.47 3.35 33.29
C ASP A 87 11.70 3.91 32.09
N ILE A 88 10.86 3.06 31.50
CA ILE A 88 9.97 3.47 30.42
C ILE A 88 8.60 3.81 30.99
N GLY A 89 8.27 5.10 31.03
CA GLY A 89 6.92 5.53 31.42
C GLY A 89 5.85 5.25 30.36
N ARG A 90 6.18 5.39 29.07
CA ARG A 90 5.26 5.20 27.93
C ARG A 90 5.99 4.64 26.73
N GLY A 91 5.39 3.66 26.05
CA GLY A 91 5.89 3.16 24.78
C GLY A 91 5.68 1.67 24.56
N ILE A 92 5.75 1.26 23.31
CA ILE A 92 5.59 -0.12 22.87
C ILE A 92 6.96 -0.64 22.39
N ARG A 93 7.29 -1.91 22.67
CA ARG A 93 8.58 -2.51 22.29
C ARG A 93 8.65 -2.76 20.78
N GLN A 94 9.54 -2.06 20.08
CA GLN A 94 9.87 -2.40 18.68
C GLN A 94 10.41 -3.82 18.56
N GLY A 95 9.99 -4.54 17.51
CA GLY A 95 10.35 -5.94 17.27
C GLY A 95 9.53 -6.97 18.06
N CYS A 96 8.60 -6.54 18.93
CA CYS A 96 7.65 -7.45 19.55
C CYS A 96 6.46 -7.72 18.61
N PRO A 97 6.07 -8.99 18.38
CA PRO A 97 5.01 -9.34 17.44
C PRO A 97 3.64 -8.72 17.76
N ILE A 98 3.35 -8.43 19.04
CA ILE A 98 2.06 -7.86 19.47
C ILE A 98 1.98 -6.34 19.28
N SER A 99 3.13 -5.69 19.19
CA SER A 99 3.25 -4.23 19.18
C SER A 99 2.52 -3.54 18.02
N PRO A 100 2.57 -4.07 16.78
CA PRO A 100 1.78 -3.52 15.67
C PRO A 100 0.27 -3.57 15.94
N PHE A 101 -0.24 -4.64 16.57
CA PHE A 101 -1.67 -4.79 16.84
C PHE A 101 -2.16 -3.80 17.89
N VAL A 102 -1.40 -3.62 18.97
CA VAL A 102 -1.72 -2.62 20.00
C VAL A 102 -1.71 -1.21 19.40
N PHE A 103 -0.74 -0.92 18.55
CA PHE A 103 -0.68 0.36 17.84
C PHE A 103 -1.87 0.55 16.88
N LEU A 104 -2.28 -0.51 16.16
CA LEU A 104 -3.46 -0.49 15.30
C LEU A 104 -4.76 -0.21 16.08
N LEU A 105 -4.93 -0.77 17.28
CA LEU A 105 -6.09 -0.47 18.12
C LEU A 105 -6.17 1.01 18.51
N VAL A 106 -5.06 1.57 18.98
CA VAL A 106 -4.98 3.00 19.38
C VAL A 106 -5.24 3.91 18.18
N THR A 107 -4.61 3.61 17.05
CA THR A 107 -4.80 4.39 15.81
C THR A 107 -6.20 4.24 15.22
N GLN A 108 -6.87 3.10 15.39
CA GLN A 108 -8.26 2.94 14.98
C GLN A 108 -9.20 3.85 15.78
N ILE A 109 -8.95 4.03 17.09
CA ILE A 109 -9.72 4.99 17.91
C ILE A 109 -9.46 6.42 17.42
N MET A 110 -8.21 6.77 17.10
CA MET A 110 -7.87 8.06 16.48
C MET A 110 -8.62 8.27 15.18
N ALA A 111 -8.64 7.25 14.31
CA ALA A 111 -9.32 7.31 13.02
C ALA A 111 -10.82 7.55 13.17
N LEU A 112 -11.47 6.90 14.15
CA LEU A 112 -12.88 7.13 14.46
C LEU A 112 -13.13 8.53 15.01
N HIS A 113 -12.24 9.04 15.86
CA HIS A 113 -12.32 10.41 16.39
C HIS A 113 -12.22 11.44 15.26
N ILE A 114 -11.21 11.32 14.39
CA ILE A 114 -11.02 12.21 13.23
C ILE A 114 -12.22 12.14 12.28
N LYS A 115 -12.77 10.95 12.00
CA LYS A 115 -13.96 10.81 11.14
C LYS A 115 -15.17 11.55 11.70
N LYS A 116 -15.36 11.55 13.02
CA LYS A 116 -16.43 12.26 13.74
C LYS A 116 -16.10 13.72 14.05
N GLY A 117 -14.89 14.18 13.73
CA GLY A 117 -14.45 15.54 14.01
C GLY A 117 -15.27 16.60 13.28
N HIS A 118 -15.36 17.78 13.89
CA HIS A 118 -16.09 18.95 13.39
C HIS A 118 -15.32 19.70 12.29
N PHE A 119 -14.84 18.97 11.28
CA PHE A 119 -14.25 19.53 10.08
C PHE A 119 -14.76 18.79 8.84
N GLN A 120 -14.66 19.44 7.69
CA GLN A 120 -15.16 18.96 6.41
C GLN A 120 -14.05 18.35 5.56
N GLY A 121 -14.29 17.14 5.11
CA GLY A 121 -13.43 16.42 4.18
C GLY A 121 -13.70 16.78 2.72
N VAL A 122 -13.03 16.04 1.83
CA VAL A 122 -13.29 16.12 0.40
C VAL A 122 -14.54 15.30 0.09
N SER A 123 -15.59 15.96 -0.39
CA SER A 123 -16.81 15.29 -0.83
C SER A 123 -16.72 14.92 -2.31
N ALA A 124 -16.89 13.64 -2.62
CA ALA A 124 -17.00 13.16 -3.99
C ALA A 124 -18.00 12.01 -4.06
N LEU A 125 -18.88 12.04 -5.07
CA LEU A 125 -19.80 10.93 -5.39
C LEU A 125 -20.70 10.53 -4.21
N GLY A 126 -21.24 11.53 -3.50
CA GLY A 126 -22.09 11.31 -2.31
C GLY A 126 -21.33 10.86 -1.05
N ASN A 127 -20.02 10.63 -1.14
CA ASN A 127 -19.18 10.19 -0.03
C ASN A 127 -18.24 11.31 0.45
N GLU A 128 -18.00 11.37 1.75
CA GLU A 128 -17.03 12.28 2.35
C GLU A 128 -15.75 11.54 2.73
N PHE A 129 -14.63 11.93 2.10
CA PHE A 129 -13.31 11.40 2.39
C PHE A 129 -12.61 12.33 3.38
N LYS A 130 -12.37 11.85 4.61
CA LYS A 130 -11.64 12.60 5.65
C LYS A 130 -10.26 12.03 5.97
N LEU A 131 -10.07 10.72 5.86
CA LEU A 131 -8.91 10.04 6.42
C LEU A 131 -8.48 8.83 5.58
N CYS A 132 -7.19 8.75 5.30
CA CYS A 132 -6.50 7.53 4.88
C CYS A 132 -5.32 7.29 5.82
N GLN A 133 -5.18 6.07 6.34
CA GLN A 133 -4.15 5.76 7.32
C GLN A 133 -3.51 4.41 6.99
N LEU A 134 -2.18 4.37 7.02
CA LEU A 134 -1.39 3.15 6.94
C LEU A 134 -0.37 3.16 8.08
N ALA A 135 -0.63 2.35 9.11
CA ALA A 135 0.14 2.39 10.35
C ALA A 135 0.22 3.82 10.91
N ASP A 136 1.42 4.37 11.07
CA ASP A 136 1.68 5.72 11.60
C ASP A 136 1.50 6.82 10.55
N ASP A 137 1.63 6.49 9.26
CA ASP A 137 1.39 7.43 8.16
C ASP A 137 -0.10 7.73 8.04
N THR A 138 -0.46 8.95 8.43
CA THR A 138 -1.85 9.44 8.46
C THR A 138 -2.02 10.59 7.47
N THR A 139 -2.92 10.43 6.50
CA THR A 139 -3.29 11.47 5.53
C THR A 139 -4.73 11.92 5.79
N ILE A 140 -4.90 13.23 5.96
CA ILE A 140 -6.21 13.85 6.19
C ILE A 140 -6.60 14.63 4.94
N PHE A 141 -7.83 14.42 4.49
CA PHE A 141 -8.40 15.14 3.36
C PHE A 141 -9.27 16.26 3.90
N LEU A 142 -9.04 17.47 3.40
CA LEU A 142 -9.70 18.69 3.86
C LEU A 142 -10.37 19.38 2.67
N ARG A 143 -11.56 19.93 2.89
CA ARG A 143 -12.29 20.68 1.86
C ARG A 143 -11.52 21.90 1.38
N ASP A 144 -11.01 22.68 2.34
CA ASP A 144 -10.29 23.92 2.10
C ASP A 144 -9.31 24.23 3.24
N ARG A 145 -8.59 25.34 3.11
CA ARG A 145 -7.56 25.78 4.07
C ARG A 145 -8.12 26.10 5.46
N ASN A 146 -9.39 26.50 5.56
CA ASN A 146 -10.00 26.91 6.82
C ASN A 146 -10.29 25.68 7.72
N GLU A 147 -10.37 24.50 7.11
CA GLU A 147 -10.53 23.23 7.83
C GLU A 147 -9.22 22.72 8.45
N VAL A 148 -8.05 23.28 8.08
CA VAL A 148 -6.74 22.87 8.61
C VAL A 148 -6.68 23.09 10.12
N SER A 149 -7.07 24.25 10.63
CA SER A 149 -7.04 24.54 12.06
C SER A 149 -7.95 23.59 12.84
N LYS A 150 -9.18 23.36 12.35
CA LYS A 150 -10.14 22.45 12.97
C LYS A 150 -9.63 21.00 13.02
N ALA A 151 -8.99 20.55 11.94
CA ALA A 151 -8.41 19.22 11.89
C ALA A 151 -7.22 19.07 12.85
N VAL A 152 -6.34 20.09 12.93
CA VAL A 152 -5.22 20.09 13.90
C VAL A 152 -5.74 20.08 15.32
N SER A 153 -6.70 20.95 15.68
CA SER A 153 -7.32 20.97 17.00
C SER A 153 -7.97 19.63 17.37
N CYS A 154 -8.69 18.99 16.45
CA CYS A 154 -9.27 17.67 16.67
C CYS A 154 -8.21 16.60 17.02
N ILE A 155 -7.01 16.71 16.44
CA ILE A 155 -5.93 15.75 16.71
C ILE A 155 -5.20 16.12 18.01
N GLU A 156 -5.08 17.40 18.33
CA GLU A 156 -4.55 17.88 19.61
C GLU A 156 -5.45 17.43 20.78
N ASP A 157 -6.77 17.51 20.65
CA ASP A 157 -7.73 17.00 21.63
C ASP A 157 -7.52 15.51 21.89
N PHE A 158 -7.34 14.73 20.82
CA PHE A 158 -7.02 13.31 20.91
C PHE A 158 -5.64 13.07 21.55
N SER A 159 -4.66 13.91 21.22
CA SER A 159 -3.31 13.85 21.77
C SER A 159 -3.28 14.06 23.28
N LEU A 160 -4.17 14.87 23.84
CA LEU A 160 -4.25 15.09 25.28
C LEU A 160 -4.69 13.82 26.03
N VAL A 161 -5.55 13.02 25.42
CA VAL A 161 -6.09 11.79 26.01
C VAL A 161 -5.11 10.62 25.90
N LEU A 162 -4.56 10.37 24.69
CA LEU A 162 -3.73 9.18 24.44
C LEU A 162 -2.22 9.45 24.37
N GLY A 163 -1.81 10.72 24.48
CA GLY A 163 -0.40 11.12 24.45
C GLY A 163 0.26 11.02 23.07
N LEU A 164 -0.52 10.81 22.00
CA LEU A 164 -0.03 10.77 20.61
C LEU A 164 -0.04 12.17 19.99
N LYS A 165 1.13 12.77 19.81
CA LYS A 165 1.28 14.11 19.23
C LYS A 165 1.54 14.07 17.73
N ILE A 166 0.93 14.99 16.99
CA ILE A 166 1.35 15.29 15.62
C ILE A 166 2.77 15.85 15.62
N ASN A 167 3.55 15.43 14.63
CA ASN A 167 4.84 16.02 14.34
C ASN A 167 4.68 17.09 13.25
N ILE A 168 4.35 18.32 13.65
CA ILE A 168 4.11 19.45 12.75
C ILE A 168 5.30 19.65 11.78
N ASN A 169 6.53 19.49 12.28
CA ASN A 169 7.74 19.64 11.47
C ASN A 169 7.88 18.60 10.34
N LYS A 170 7.26 17.43 10.50
CA LYS A 170 7.20 16.39 9.47
C LYS A 170 5.93 16.47 8.62
N SER A 171 4.90 17.15 9.09
CA SER A 171 3.65 17.36 8.37
C SER A 171 3.84 18.31 7.18
N VAL A 172 3.09 18.05 6.11
CA VAL A 172 3.11 18.85 4.88
C VAL A 172 1.68 18.95 4.36
N LEU A 173 1.30 20.14 3.88
CA LEU A 173 0.05 20.35 3.16
C LEU A 173 0.31 20.23 1.65
N PHE A 174 -0.50 19.40 0.98
CA PHE A 174 -0.46 19.23 -0.47
C PHE A 174 -1.79 19.70 -1.08
N PRO A 175 -1.84 20.87 -1.73
CA PRO A 175 -3.07 21.42 -2.28
C PRO A 175 -3.41 20.75 -3.62
N LEU A 176 -4.65 20.26 -3.75
CA LEU A 176 -5.13 19.66 -5.01
C LEU A 176 -5.28 20.69 -6.15
N LYS A 177 -5.55 21.95 -5.78
CA LYS A 177 -5.61 23.10 -6.70
C LYS A 177 -4.41 24.02 -6.49
N ASP A 178 -4.25 25.00 -7.36
CA ASP A 178 -3.18 25.98 -7.21
C ASP A 178 -3.40 26.83 -5.96
N CYS A 179 -2.32 26.99 -5.20
CA CYS A 179 -2.30 27.69 -3.93
C CYS A 179 -1.05 28.55 -3.91
N VAL A 180 -1.23 29.84 -3.58
CA VAL A 180 -0.13 30.83 -3.51
C VAL A 180 0.50 30.85 -2.12
N LEU A 181 -0.18 30.28 -1.12
CA LEU A 181 0.29 30.28 0.27
C LEU A 181 1.47 29.32 0.45
N GLN A 182 2.45 29.74 1.24
CA GLN A 182 3.64 28.95 1.57
C GLN A 182 3.45 28.09 2.82
N GLU A 183 2.61 28.51 3.75
CA GLU A 183 2.30 27.79 4.98
C GLU A 183 0.90 28.11 5.49
N VAL A 184 0.31 27.18 6.23
CA VAL A 184 -0.94 27.38 6.99
C VAL A 184 -0.77 26.68 8.33
N TYR A 185 -1.02 27.41 9.43
CA TYR A 185 -0.96 26.88 10.80
C TYR A 185 0.43 26.27 11.14
N GLY A 186 1.52 26.89 10.67
CA GLY A 186 2.88 26.39 10.86
C GLY A 186 3.22 25.11 10.08
N ILE A 187 2.32 24.65 9.20
CA ILE A 187 2.56 23.51 8.32
C ILE A 187 2.92 24.02 6.92
N PRO A 188 4.07 23.62 6.35
CA PRO A 188 4.48 24.07 5.03
C PRO A 188 3.59 23.48 3.94
N ILE A 189 3.25 24.31 2.96
CA ILE A 189 2.57 23.92 1.72
C ILE A 189 3.65 23.57 0.70
N LYS A 190 3.52 22.39 0.07
CA LYS A 190 4.46 21.94 -0.97
C LYS A 190 3.71 21.45 -2.20
N ASP A 191 4.30 21.71 -3.37
CA ASP A 191 3.81 21.18 -4.65
C ASP A 191 4.17 19.71 -4.87
N LYS A 192 4.98 19.14 -3.98
CA LYS A 192 5.43 17.75 -4.00
C LYS A 192 5.38 17.16 -2.60
N VAL A 193 4.78 15.99 -2.45
CA VAL A 193 4.74 15.24 -1.19
C VAL A 193 5.13 13.78 -1.44
N THR A 194 5.94 13.21 -0.57
CA THR A 194 6.26 11.78 -0.61
C THR A 194 5.31 11.04 0.32
N TYR A 195 4.51 10.13 -0.22
CA TYR A 195 3.58 9.29 0.52
C TYR A 195 3.90 7.82 0.25
N LEU A 196 4.20 7.05 1.30
CA LEU A 196 4.53 5.61 1.22
C LEU A 196 5.65 5.26 0.23
N GLY A 197 6.63 6.17 0.07
CA GLY A 197 7.74 6.03 -0.88
C GLY A 197 7.48 6.64 -2.26
N ILE A 198 6.23 6.98 -2.58
CA ILE A 198 5.83 7.55 -3.87
C ILE A 198 5.76 9.07 -3.79
N VAL A 199 6.45 9.77 -4.68
CA VAL A 199 6.36 11.22 -4.84
C VAL A 199 5.10 11.57 -5.61
N ILE A 200 4.19 12.31 -4.98
CA ILE A 200 2.97 12.83 -5.56
C ILE A 200 3.21 14.29 -5.93
N CYS A 201 2.94 14.65 -7.18
CA CYS A 201 2.92 16.02 -7.67
C CYS A 201 1.85 16.18 -8.75
N LYS A 202 1.48 17.43 -9.05
CA LYS A 202 0.43 17.77 -10.02
C LYS A 202 0.81 17.44 -11.46
N ASP A 203 2.09 17.56 -11.81
CA ASP A 203 2.60 17.26 -13.15
C ASP A 203 2.83 15.74 -13.34
N GLU A 204 2.10 15.16 -14.28
CA GLU A 204 2.16 13.72 -14.60
C GLU A 204 3.54 13.27 -15.11
N LYS A 205 4.21 14.11 -15.91
CA LYS A 205 5.53 13.78 -16.48
C LYS A 205 6.58 13.76 -15.37
N GLN A 206 6.61 14.82 -14.58
CA GLN A 206 7.53 14.95 -13.46
C GLN A 206 7.31 13.85 -12.40
N ARG A 207 6.06 13.51 -12.10
CA ARG A 207 5.70 12.41 -11.19
C ARG A 207 6.31 11.09 -11.65
N SER A 208 6.30 10.85 -12.95
CA SER A 208 6.83 9.61 -13.50
C SER A 208 8.37 9.60 -13.49
N GLU A 209 9.04 10.69 -13.86
CA GLU A 209 10.51 10.78 -13.83
C GLU A 209 11.08 10.57 -12.41
N LEU A 210 10.48 11.23 -11.41
CA LEU A 210 10.92 11.17 -10.01
C LEU A 210 10.74 9.78 -9.37
N ASN A 211 9.68 9.06 -9.74
CA ASN A 211 9.37 7.77 -9.13
C ASN A 211 10.01 6.58 -9.86
N PHE A 212 10.17 6.64 -11.18
CA PHE A 212 10.61 5.48 -11.98
C PHE A 212 12.10 5.46 -12.29
N ILE A 213 12.67 6.57 -12.76
CA ILE A 213 13.96 6.55 -13.47
C ILE A 213 15.14 6.62 -12.50
N GLU A 214 15.20 7.65 -11.65
CA GLU A 214 16.38 7.93 -10.85
C GLU A 214 16.66 6.86 -9.79
N LYS A 215 15.62 6.41 -9.08
CA LYS A 215 15.75 5.40 -8.02
C LYS A 215 16.24 4.07 -8.58
N THR A 216 15.64 3.63 -9.68
CA THR A 216 16.02 2.38 -10.35
C THR A 216 17.47 2.43 -10.83
N LYS A 217 17.86 3.53 -11.51
CA LYS A 217 19.22 3.70 -12.01
C LYS A 217 20.26 3.66 -10.89
N LYS A 218 20.02 4.37 -9.78
CA LYS A 218 20.92 4.37 -8.60
C LYS A 218 21.13 2.95 -8.05
N LYS A 219 20.06 2.19 -7.87
CA LYS A 219 20.14 0.80 -7.39
C LYS A 219 20.87 -0.15 -8.32
N LEU A 220 20.50 -0.14 -9.60
CA LEU A 220 21.13 -1.02 -10.58
C LEU A 220 22.63 -0.72 -10.67
N ASN A 221 23.04 0.56 -10.57
CA ASN A 221 24.44 0.93 -10.47
C ASN A 221 25.13 0.37 -9.21
N LEU A 222 24.47 0.38 -8.04
CA LEU A 222 25.01 -0.24 -6.82
C LEU A 222 25.20 -1.75 -7.00
N TRP A 223 24.28 -2.43 -7.70
CA TRP A 223 24.40 -3.84 -8.01
C TRP A 223 25.54 -4.12 -9.00
N LEU A 224 25.78 -3.23 -9.98
CA LEU A 224 26.90 -3.39 -10.93
C LEU A 224 28.28 -3.45 -10.24
N MET A 225 28.43 -2.82 -9.08
CA MET A 225 29.67 -2.85 -8.30
C MET A 225 30.03 -4.25 -7.75
N ARG A 226 29.07 -5.18 -7.71
CA ARG A 226 29.23 -6.49 -7.03
C ARG A 226 29.66 -7.65 -7.96
N GLY A 227 30.12 -7.36 -9.18
CA GLY A 227 30.70 -8.39 -10.05
C GLY A 227 29.74 -9.48 -10.54
N ILE A 228 28.44 -9.16 -10.70
CA ILE A 228 27.35 -10.12 -10.91
C ILE A 228 27.37 -10.77 -12.30
N SER A 229 27.15 -12.08 -12.41
CA SER A 229 27.06 -12.82 -13.69
C SER A 229 25.91 -12.34 -14.59
N LEU A 230 25.91 -12.70 -15.87
CA LEU A 230 24.83 -12.31 -16.80
C LEU A 230 23.46 -12.80 -16.32
N HIS A 231 23.34 -14.10 -16.02
CA HIS A 231 22.13 -14.70 -15.45
C HIS A 231 21.73 -14.04 -14.11
N GLY A 232 22.70 -13.73 -13.25
CA GLY A 232 22.43 -13.00 -12.01
C GLY A 232 21.90 -11.59 -12.23
N ARG A 233 22.38 -10.88 -13.27
CA ARG A 233 21.84 -9.56 -13.65
C ARG A 233 20.45 -9.67 -14.23
N VAL A 234 20.16 -10.68 -15.04
CA VAL A 234 18.80 -10.94 -15.52
C VAL A 234 17.87 -11.24 -14.35
N LEU A 235 18.28 -12.13 -13.43
CA LEU A 235 17.51 -12.43 -12.22
C LEU A 235 17.29 -11.20 -11.35
N LEU A 236 18.30 -10.33 -11.17
CA LEU A 236 18.15 -9.09 -10.41
C LEU A 236 17.29 -8.06 -11.13
N SER A 237 17.34 -7.99 -12.46
CA SER A 237 16.40 -7.16 -13.22
C SER A 237 14.96 -7.62 -13.01
N LYS A 238 14.75 -8.95 -12.88
CA LYS A 238 13.48 -9.55 -12.49
C LYS A 238 13.12 -9.28 -11.03
N ALA A 239 14.03 -9.47 -10.10
CA ALA A 239 13.76 -9.27 -8.68
C ALA A 239 13.49 -7.78 -8.38
N GLU A 240 14.32 -6.86 -8.87
CA GLU A 240 14.12 -5.41 -8.69
C GLU A 240 12.96 -4.87 -9.54
N GLY A 241 12.67 -5.47 -10.71
CA GLY A 241 11.57 -5.08 -11.58
C GLY A 241 10.19 -5.65 -11.19
N LEU A 242 10.14 -6.88 -10.65
CA LEU A 242 8.90 -7.63 -10.30
C LEU A 242 8.62 -7.70 -8.80
N SER A 243 9.63 -7.76 -7.92
CA SER A 243 9.44 -8.25 -6.53
C SER A 243 10.12 -7.40 -5.44
N ARG A 244 9.29 -6.62 -4.75
CA ARG A 244 8.90 -6.81 -3.33
C ARG A 244 9.94 -6.80 -2.19
N SER A 245 11.24 -6.58 -2.40
CA SER A 245 12.18 -6.43 -1.26
C SER A 245 12.85 -5.06 -1.14
N GLY A 246 12.64 -4.18 -2.11
CA GLY A 246 13.25 -2.85 -2.12
C GLY A 246 12.25 -1.71 -2.11
N TYR A 247 11.25 -1.73 -3.00
CA TYR A 247 10.26 -0.65 -3.13
C TYR A 247 8.91 -1.18 -3.65
N PRO A 248 7.78 -0.84 -2.99
CA PRO A 248 6.44 -0.94 -3.58
C PRO A 248 6.29 -0.07 -4.84
N ASP A 249 7.13 0.96 -5.04
CA ASP A 249 6.95 1.98 -6.07
C ASP A 249 6.71 1.45 -7.49
N LEU A 250 7.47 0.51 -8.06
CA LEU A 250 7.21 0.08 -9.45
C LEU A 250 5.86 -0.64 -9.63
N PHE A 251 5.50 -1.53 -8.70
CA PHE A 251 4.23 -2.23 -8.71
C PHE A 251 3.08 -1.26 -8.42
N TYR A 252 3.17 -0.49 -7.34
CA TYR A 252 2.11 0.40 -6.88
C TYR A 252 1.96 1.61 -7.80
N VAL A 253 3.03 2.19 -8.32
CA VAL A 253 3.00 3.33 -9.26
C VAL A 253 2.50 2.87 -10.62
N SER A 254 2.88 1.68 -11.11
CA SER A 254 2.25 1.10 -12.32
C SER A 254 0.79 0.71 -12.09
N LEU A 255 0.40 0.33 -10.87
CA LEU A 255 -1.01 0.12 -10.50
C LEU A 255 -1.81 1.41 -10.29
N SER A 256 -1.14 2.56 -10.09
CA SER A 256 -1.80 3.81 -9.70
C SER A 256 -1.75 4.91 -10.77
N PHE A 257 -0.79 4.84 -11.69
CA PHE A 257 -0.53 5.90 -12.65
C PHE A 257 -0.35 5.38 -14.07
N ASP A 258 -0.71 6.20 -15.04
CA ASP A 258 -0.35 5.97 -16.42
C ASP A 258 1.15 6.15 -16.64
N LEU A 259 1.68 5.34 -17.55
CA LEU A 259 3.08 5.39 -17.93
C LEU A 259 3.21 5.92 -19.34
N HIS A 260 3.85 7.08 -19.48
CA HIS A 260 4.10 7.64 -20.81
C HIS A 260 5.03 6.69 -21.60
N PRO A 261 4.78 6.44 -22.91
CA PRO A 261 5.57 5.48 -23.70
C PRO A 261 7.09 5.75 -23.72
N LYS A 262 7.47 7.03 -23.63
CA LYS A 262 8.89 7.44 -23.50
C LYS A 262 9.55 6.83 -22.26
N ILE A 263 8.84 6.83 -21.12
CA ILE A 263 9.35 6.34 -19.84
C ILE A 263 9.49 4.83 -19.87
N VAL A 264 8.55 4.13 -20.51
CA VAL A 264 8.63 2.69 -20.75
C VAL A 264 9.90 2.35 -21.54
N LYS A 265 10.14 3.07 -22.64
CA LYS A 265 11.36 2.90 -23.46
C LYS A 265 12.63 3.23 -22.69
N ASP A 266 12.64 4.29 -21.89
CA ASP A 266 13.82 4.68 -21.13
C ASP A 266 14.11 3.69 -19.98
N PHE A 267 13.07 3.11 -19.38
CA PHE A 267 13.21 2.05 -18.40
C PHE A 267 13.78 0.78 -19.00
N ASP A 268 13.26 0.35 -20.16
CA ASP A 268 13.85 -0.75 -20.92
C ASP A 268 15.33 -0.47 -21.16
N LYS A 269 15.70 0.70 -21.72
CA LYS A 269 17.11 1.05 -21.92
C LYS A 269 17.94 0.87 -20.65
N ILE A 270 17.45 1.31 -19.49
CA ILE A 270 18.14 1.17 -18.21
C ILE A 270 18.34 -0.31 -17.84
N LEU A 271 17.31 -1.15 -17.97
CA LEU A 271 17.42 -2.59 -17.73
C LEU A 271 18.43 -3.25 -18.67
N TYR A 272 18.36 -2.91 -19.96
CA TYR A 272 19.27 -3.44 -20.97
C TYR A 272 20.72 -3.02 -20.71
N HIS A 273 20.95 -1.76 -20.36
CA HIS A 273 22.28 -1.26 -19.96
C HIS A 273 22.80 -2.00 -18.72
N PHE A 274 21.95 -2.24 -17.73
CA PHE A 274 22.31 -3.02 -16.55
C PHE A 274 22.70 -4.47 -16.91
N ILE A 275 21.88 -5.15 -17.70
CA ILE A 275 22.13 -6.54 -18.12
C ILE A 275 23.46 -6.66 -18.87
N TRP A 276 23.85 -5.66 -19.64
CA TRP A 276 25.11 -5.66 -20.39
C TRP A 276 26.27 -4.94 -19.70
N ARG A 277 26.13 -4.48 -18.45
CA ARG A 277 27.15 -3.68 -17.73
C ARG A 277 27.59 -2.43 -18.52
N ASN A 278 26.67 -1.73 -19.15
CA ASN A 278 26.94 -0.58 -20.02
C ASN A 278 27.90 -0.90 -21.20
N LYS A 279 28.00 -2.18 -21.60
CA LYS A 279 28.73 -2.62 -22.80
C LYS A 279 27.78 -2.74 -23.99
N PRO A 280 28.32 -2.85 -25.22
CA PRO A 280 27.51 -3.09 -26.41
C PRO A 280 26.60 -4.30 -26.25
N HIS A 281 25.39 -4.20 -26.79
CA HIS A 281 24.40 -5.26 -26.77
C HIS A 281 24.80 -6.35 -27.77
N TYR A 282 25.07 -7.57 -27.28
CA TYR A 282 25.46 -8.69 -28.15
C TYR A 282 24.25 -9.39 -28.78
N LEU A 283 23.07 -9.26 -28.19
CA LEU A 283 21.82 -9.87 -28.65
C LEU A 283 20.73 -8.82 -28.82
N ARG A 284 19.84 -9.06 -29.78
CA ARG A 284 18.63 -8.25 -29.98
C ARG A 284 17.67 -8.42 -28.79
N LYS A 285 16.92 -7.36 -28.48
CA LYS A 285 15.91 -7.32 -27.41
C LYS A 285 14.91 -8.48 -27.53
N ASP A 286 14.36 -8.71 -28.72
CA ASP A 286 13.32 -9.74 -28.93
C ASP A 286 13.81 -11.17 -28.68
N ILE A 287 15.10 -11.43 -28.91
CA ILE A 287 15.71 -12.73 -28.62
C ILE A 287 15.92 -12.88 -27.11
N LEU A 288 16.35 -11.81 -26.44
CA LEU A 288 16.60 -11.82 -25.00
C LEU A 288 15.35 -12.07 -24.16
N THR A 289 14.19 -11.60 -24.64
CA THR A 289 12.89 -11.78 -23.96
C THR A 289 12.33 -13.20 -24.05
N ASN A 290 12.80 -14.01 -25.01
CA ASN A 290 12.31 -15.38 -25.20
C ASN A 290 12.68 -16.30 -24.03
N THR A 291 12.01 -17.45 -23.96
CA THR A 291 12.29 -18.50 -22.97
C THR A 291 13.69 -19.08 -23.18
N GLN A 292 14.25 -19.67 -22.12
CA GLN A 292 15.55 -20.34 -22.20
C GLN A 292 15.54 -21.48 -23.23
N GLU A 293 14.40 -22.16 -23.38
CA GLU A 293 14.17 -23.22 -24.37
C GLU A 293 14.29 -22.70 -25.81
N GLN A 294 13.90 -21.45 -26.05
CA GLN A 294 13.98 -20.77 -27.35
C GLN A 294 15.31 -20.02 -27.53
N GLY A 295 16.31 -20.29 -26.69
CA GLY A 295 17.63 -19.66 -26.72
C GLY A 295 17.65 -18.22 -26.18
N GLY A 296 16.58 -17.79 -25.50
CA GLY A 296 16.49 -16.49 -24.84
C GLY A 296 17.00 -16.52 -23.40
N LEU A 297 16.95 -15.36 -22.74
CA LEU A 297 17.32 -15.20 -21.33
C LEU A 297 16.12 -14.82 -20.44
N GLU A 298 14.91 -14.80 -21.01
CA GLU A 298 13.69 -14.34 -20.36
C GLU A 298 13.82 -12.94 -19.75
N VAL A 299 14.52 -12.04 -20.42
CA VAL A 299 14.64 -10.65 -19.96
C VAL A 299 13.25 -10.01 -19.89
N LEU A 300 13.01 -9.21 -18.85
CA LEU A 300 11.76 -8.48 -18.72
C LEU A 300 11.59 -7.44 -19.82
N ASP A 301 10.44 -7.49 -20.48
CA ASP A 301 9.91 -6.37 -21.25
C ASP A 301 8.99 -5.53 -20.36
N PHE A 302 9.37 -4.28 -20.11
CA PHE A 302 8.63 -3.45 -19.17
C PHE A 302 7.24 -3.04 -19.69
N ASN A 303 7.08 -2.93 -21.01
CA ASN A 303 5.77 -2.67 -21.62
C ASN A 303 4.79 -3.81 -21.35
N THR A 304 5.21 -5.05 -21.61
CA THR A 304 4.43 -6.25 -21.29
C THR A 304 4.11 -6.31 -19.80
N LEU A 305 5.09 -6.03 -18.94
CA LEU A 305 4.89 -6.02 -17.50
C LEU A 305 3.85 -4.99 -17.04
N ASN A 306 3.93 -3.76 -17.55
CA ASN A 306 2.96 -2.71 -17.25
C ASN A 306 1.55 -3.14 -17.66
N ASN A 307 1.39 -3.70 -18.87
CA ASN A 307 0.10 -4.21 -19.34
C ASN A 307 -0.46 -5.31 -18.43
N THR A 308 0.40 -6.25 -18.00
CA THR A 308 0.01 -7.29 -17.03
C THR A 308 -0.50 -6.68 -15.72
N PHE A 309 0.16 -5.65 -15.19
CA PHE A 309 -0.30 -4.97 -13.98
C PHE A 309 -1.65 -4.26 -14.17
N LYS A 310 -1.89 -3.65 -15.33
CA LYS A 310 -3.20 -3.03 -15.62
C LYS A 310 -4.31 -4.07 -15.72
N ILE A 311 -4.04 -5.21 -16.35
CA ILE A 311 -5.00 -6.31 -16.41
C ILE A 311 -5.28 -6.86 -15.00
N HIS A 312 -4.26 -7.00 -14.17
CA HIS A 312 -4.43 -7.43 -12.79
C HIS A 312 -5.27 -6.43 -11.98
N TRP A 313 -5.12 -5.13 -12.23
CA TRP A 313 -5.99 -4.11 -11.65
C TRP A 313 -7.46 -4.30 -12.07
N ILE A 314 -7.73 -4.55 -13.35
CA ILE A 314 -9.09 -4.85 -13.85
C ILE A 314 -9.67 -6.09 -13.13
N LEU A 315 -8.89 -7.18 -13.05
CA LEU A 315 -9.32 -8.40 -12.36
C LEU A 315 -9.63 -8.14 -10.88
N LYS A 316 -8.84 -7.30 -10.21
CA LYS A 316 -9.08 -6.93 -8.81
C LYS A 316 -10.33 -6.08 -8.65
N TYR A 317 -10.58 -5.18 -9.60
CA TYR A 317 -11.78 -4.34 -9.63
C TYR A 317 -13.04 -5.21 -9.74
N VAL A 318 -13.09 -6.09 -10.74
CA VAL A 318 -14.23 -7.00 -10.97
C VAL A 318 -14.49 -7.90 -9.76
N LYS A 319 -13.43 -8.40 -9.11
CA LYS A 319 -13.57 -9.25 -7.91
C LYS A 319 -14.06 -8.52 -6.66
N ASN A 320 -13.85 -7.21 -6.54
CA ASN A 320 -14.09 -6.45 -5.31
C ASN A 320 -14.89 -5.17 -5.55
N GLN A 321 -16.07 -5.26 -6.17
CA GLN A 321 -16.89 -4.10 -6.54
C GLN A 321 -17.11 -3.13 -5.35
N ASN A 322 -17.40 -3.64 -4.15
CA ASN A 322 -17.68 -2.84 -2.93
C ASN A 322 -16.47 -2.14 -2.27
N SER A 323 -15.32 -2.04 -2.92
CA SER A 323 -14.14 -1.39 -2.34
C SER A 323 -14.27 0.13 -2.38
N ILE A 324 -13.86 0.81 -1.31
CA ILE A 324 -13.78 2.29 -1.29
C ILE A 324 -12.89 2.87 -2.40
N LEU A 325 -11.93 2.08 -2.89
CA LEU A 325 -11.04 2.46 -4.00
C LEU A 325 -11.75 2.40 -5.37
N ASN A 326 -12.85 1.67 -5.46
CA ASN A 326 -13.61 1.48 -6.70
C ASN A 326 -14.69 2.54 -6.90
N VAL A 327 -15.03 3.33 -5.88
CA VAL A 327 -16.08 4.37 -5.94
C VAL A 327 -15.86 5.33 -7.12
N PHE A 328 -14.62 5.76 -7.36
CA PHE A 328 -14.31 6.67 -8.47
C PHE A 328 -14.37 5.99 -9.84
N PRO A 329 -13.67 4.86 -10.08
CA PRO A 329 -13.82 4.14 -11.34
C PRO A 329 -15.24 3.66 -11.62
N GLU A 330 -15.99 3.21 -10.61
CA GLU A 330 -17.38 2.75 -10.72
C GLU A 330 -18.28 3.84 -11.26
N TYR A 331 -18.27 5.02 -10.63
CA TYR A 331 -19.02 6.17 -11.14
C TYR A 331 -18.63 6.55 -12.58
N LEU A 332 -17.34 6.47 -12.92
CA LEU A 332 -16.89 6.77 -14.28
C LEU A 332 -17.40 5.72 -15.28
N PHE A 333 -17.35 4.43 -14.94
CA PHE A 333 -17.75 3.36 -15.86
C PHE A 333 -19.26 3.17 -15.92
N ASP A 334 -20.01 3.44 -14.86
CA ASP A 334 -21.47 3.33 -14.83
C ASP A 334 -22.12 4.26 -15.86
N SER A 335 -21.53 5.44 -16.09
CA SER A 335 -21.99 6.37 -17.14
C SER A 335 -21.92 5.80 -18.56
N VAL A 336 -21.22 4.68 -18.76
CA VAL A 336 -21.07 3.97 -20.04
C VAL A 336 -21.52 2.50 -19.95
N GLY A 337 -22.38 2.16 -18.98
CA GLY A 337 -22.96 0.82 -18.82
C GLY A 337 -22.14 -0.14 -17.94
N GLY A 338 -21.11 0.36 -17.25
CA GLY A 338 -20.27 -0.39 -16.33
C GLY A 338 -18.99 -0.95 -16.97
N LEU A 339 -18.01 -1.30 -16.14
CA LEU A 339 -16.73 -1.81 -16.63
C LEU A 339 -16.89 -3.18 -17.30
N GLU A 340 -17.72 -4.08 -16.74
CA GLU A 340 -17.92 -5.42 -17.30
C GLU A 340 -18.50 -5.37 -18.72
N PHE A 341 -19.47 -4.47 -18.95
CA PHE A 341 -20.02 -4.21 -20.27
C PHE A 341 -18.95 -3.72 -21.24
N LEU A 342 -18.14 -2.72 -20.83
CA LEU A 342 -17.04 -2.23 -21.65
C LEU A 342 -16.07 -3.36 -22.01
N LEU A 343 -15.66 -4.21 -21.07
CA LEU A 343 -14.68 -5.27 -21.33
C LEU A 343 -15.14 -6.33 -22.35
N GLN A 344 -16.45 -6.43 -22.60
CA GLN A 344 -17.06 -7.35 -23.57
C GLN A 344 -17.31 -6.70 -24.94
N CYS A 345 -17.22 -5.37 -25.04
CA CYS A 345 -17.50 -4.65 -26.27
C CYS A 345 -16.26 -4.47 -27.15
N ASN A 346 -16.48 -4.34 -28.46
CA ASN A 346 -15.48 -3.82 -29.39
C ASN A 346 -15.75 -2.33 -29.62
N PHE A 347 -14.86 -1.46 -29.14
CA PHE A 347 -15.02 -0.01 -29.20
C PHE A 347 -13.68 0.69 -29.40
N ASP A 348 -13.73 1.91 -29.93
CA ASP A 348 -12.59 2.82 -29.93
C ASP A 348 -12.60 3.63 -28.63
N ILE A 349 -11.49 3.55 -27.89
CA ILE A 349 -11.31 4.25 -26.61
C ILE A 349 -11.41 5.78 -26.77
N ASN A 350 -11.07 6.30 -27.95
CA ASN A 350 -11.18 7.74 -28.21
C ASN A 350 -12.63 8.20 -28.40
N LYS A 351 -13.56 7.28 -28.70
CA LYS A 351 -14.99 7.57 -28.92
C LYS A 351 -15.85 7.39 -27.66
N ILE A 352 -15.26 7.04 -26.51
CA ILE A 352 -15.99 6.91 -25.25
C ILE A 352 -16.49 8.30 -24.83
N PRO A 353 -17.79 8.48 -24.52
CA PRO A 353 -18.38 9.79 -24.21
C PRO A 353 -17.99 10.34 -22.83
N VAL A 354 -16.93 9.81 -22.22
CA VAL A 354 -16.48 10.13 -20.86
C VAL A 354 -14.99 10.42 -20.87
N LYS A 355 -14.59 11.45 -20.13
CA LYS A 355 -13.17 11.78 -19.94
C LYS A 355 -12.51 10.80 -18.97
N LEU A 356 -12.03 9.68 -19.51
CA LEU A 356 -11.24 8.72 -18.77
C LEU A 356 -9.84 9.25 -18.47
N ALA A 357 -9.34 9.02 -17.26
CA ALA A 357 -7.93 9.20 -16.94
C ALA A 357 -7.07 8.29 -17.82
N ASN A 358 -5.85 8.74 -18.15
CA ASN A 358 -4.91 7.99 -18.98
C ASN A 358 -4.64 6.58 -18.44
N PHE A 359 -4.66 6.42 -17.12
CA PHE A 359 -4.50 5.13 -16.46
C PHE A 359 -5.57 4.13 -16.90
N HIS A 360 -6.84 4.54 -16.84
CA HIS A 360 -7.98 3.69 -17.21
C HIS A 360 -7.95 3.36 -18.70
N LYS A 361 -7.59 4.33 -19.55
CA LYS A 361 -7.40 4.11 -20.99
C LYS A 361 -6.33 3.04 -21.26
N GLN A 362 -5.17 3.13 -20.60
CA GLN A 362 -4.11 2.13 -20.73
C GLN A 362 -4.56 0.75 -20.24
N ALA A 363 -5.34 0.68 -19.16
CA ALA A 363 -5.84 -0.59 -18.66
C ALA A 363 -6.79 -1.28 -19.62
N ILE A 364 -7.73 -0.52 -20.18
CA ILE A 364 -8.67 -1.03 -21.18
C ILE A 364 -7.92 -1.44 -22.46
N LEU A 365 -6.95 -0.65 -22.92
CA LEU A 365 -6.09 -1.03 -24.06
C LEU A 365 -5.36 -2.34 -23.81
N ALA A 366 -4.78 -2.51 -22.63
CA ALA A 366 -4.08 -3.74 -22.25
C ALA A 366 -5.02 -4.97 -22.29
N TRP A 367 -6.26 -4.80 -21.82
CA TRP A 367 -7.28 -5.85 -21.90
C TRP A 367 -7.66 -6.21 -23.33
N ILE A 368 -7.93 -5.22 -24.18
CA ILE A 368 -8.28 -5.42 -25.60
C ILE A 368 -7.14 -6.13 -26.36
N LEU A 369 -5.88 -5.79 -26.04
CA LEU A 369 -4.73 -6.49 -26.63
C LEU A 369 -4.73 -7.98 -26.25
N THR A 370 -5.05 -8.33 -25.01
CA THR A 370 -5.12 -9.74 -24.60
C THR A 370 -6.30 -10.50 -25.17
N SER A 371 -7.47 -9.86 -25.33
CA SER A 371 -8.63 -10.52 -25.94
C SER A 371 -8.37 -10.82 -27.42
N LYS A 372 -7.87 -9.87 -28.21
CA LYS A 372 -7.56 -10.11 -29.64
C LYS A 372 -6.63 -11.30 -29.89
N HIS A 373 -5.69 -11.57 -28.98
CA HIS A 373 -4.72 -12.65 -29.15
C HIS A 373 -5.19 -14.02 -28.59
N ASN A 374 -6.00 -14.04 -27.53
CA ASN A 374 -6.39 -15.29 -26.86
C ASN A 374 -7.86 -15.69 -27.08
N PHE A 375 -8.74 -14.73 -27.31
CA PHE A 375 -10.19 -14.92 -27.46
C PHE A 375 -10.72 -13.86 -28.43
N PRO A 376 -10.73 -14.10 -29.75
CA PRO A 376 -11.35 -13.15 -30.65
C PRO A 376 -12.79 -12.91 -30.17
N LEU A 377 -13.12 -11.65 -29.85
CA LEU A 377 -14.42 -11.20 -29.34
C LEU A 377 -15.60 -11.53 -30.29
N THR A 378 -15.33 -12.23 -31.39
CA THR A 378 -16.30 -12.79 -32.32
C THR A 378 -16.93 -14.10 -31.85
N ASP A 379 -16.30 -14.85 -30.92
CA ASP A 379 -16.80 -16.18 -30.49
C ASP A 379 -17.75 -16.14 -29.28
N THR A 380 -18.01 -14.97 -28.71
CA THR A 380 -19.09 -14.77 -27.74
C THR A 380 -20.34 -14.26 -28.44
N PHE A 381 -21.22 -15.17 -28.91
CA PHE A 381 -22.68 -15.08 -29.24
C PHE A 381 -23.36 -13.76 -29.66
N TYR A 382 -22.62 -12.72 -30.01
CA TYR A 382 -23.06 -11.40 -30.44
C TYR A 382 -22.20 -10.89 -31.62
N GLY A 383 -21.52 -11.82 -32.30
CA GLY A 383 -20.92 -11.59 -33.61
C GLY A 383 -22.00 -11.63 -34.69
N THR A 384 -22.41 -10.46 -35.16
CA THR A 384 -23.09 -10.23 -36.45
C THR A 384 -24.32 -11.12 -36.73
N THR A 385 -25.49 -10.78 -36.17
CA THR A 385 -26.78 -10.73 -36.89
C THR A 385 -27.90 -10.32 -35.93
N LYS A 386 -28.71 -9.34 -36.36
CA LYS A 386 -29.95 -8.82 -35.72
C LYS A 386 -29.77 -8.00 -34.43
N ILE A 387 -29.49 -6.71 -34.65
CA ILE A 387 -30.06 -5.64 -33.83
C ILE A 387 -31.56 -5.58 -34.16
N TYR A 388 -32.41 -6.03 -33.24
CA TYR A 388 -33.75 -5.50 -33.10
C TYR A 388 -33.98 -5.24 -31.60
N ASP A 389 -34.32 -3.99 -31.32
CA ASP A 389 -34.72 -3.43 -30.02
C ASP A 389 -33.66 -3.35 -28.92
N LEU A 390 -32.74 -2.42 -29.09
CA LEU A 390 -32.39 -1.40 -28.07
C LEU A 390 -31.64 -0.27 -28.78
N LYS A 391 -32.35 0.85 -29.01
CA LYS A 391 -31.75 2.11 -29.45
C LYS A 391 -30.70 2.52 -28.42
N ILE A 392 -29.42 2.45 -28.76
CA ILE A 392 -28.33 3.41 -28.52
C ILE A 392 -27.06 2.76 -29.11
N SER A 393 -26.86 2.92 -30.42
CA SER A 393 -25.59 2.63 -31.09
C SER A 393 -24.69 3.87 -30.96
N LEU A 394 -23.76 3.84 -30.00
CA LEU A 394 -22.83 4.95 -29.79
C LEU A 394 -21.66 4.86 -30.78
N PHE A 395 -21.78 5.65 -31.85
CA PHE A 395 -20.70 6.24 -32.66
C PHE A 395 -19.99 5.37 -33.71
N PHE A 396 -20.64 5.24 -34.87
CA PHE A 396 -19.96 5.20 -36.17
C PHE A 396 -20.31 6.46 -36.98
N SER A 397 -19.37 7.39 -37.08
CA SER A 397 -18.70 7.78 -38.32
C SER A 397 -17.26 8.18 -37.99
#